data_AF-A0A3N9P319-F1
#
_entry.id   AF-A0A3N9P319-F1
#
_cell.length_a   1.000
_cell.length_b   1.000
_cell.length_c   1.000
_cell.angle_alpha   90.00
_cell.angle_beta   90.00
_cell.angle_gamma   90.00
#
_symmetry.space_group_name_H-M   'P 1'
#
loop_
_entity.id
_entity.type
_entity.pdbx_description
1 polymer ?
#
loop_
_entity_poly.entity_id
_entity_poly.type
_entity_poly.pdbx_seq_one_letter_code
_entity_poly.pdbx_strand_id
1 'polypeptide(L)'
;MEPDVKNGNRFNAVNLATFDGGNGNTSYVAYRGKVYDVSKNRFWQNGRHMLRHRAGTDLTSMMSQAPHNEDVILSQPVVGEFVEEPEESARPFHVKVFFVMAYINLSFVGLILLILALWRWW
;
A
#
# COMPACT_ATOMS: atom_id res chain seq x y z
N MET A 1 17.98 -20.70 20.90
CA MET A 1 16.95 -20.57 19.86
C MET A 1 17.40 -19.47 18.94
N GLU A 2 17.97 -19.86 17.80
CA GLU A 2 18.48 -18.96 16.75
C GLU A 2 17.32 -18.13 16.18
N PRO A 3 17.45 -16.80 16.02
CA PRO A 3 16.43 -16.02 15.32
C PRO A 3 16.41 -16.40 13.83
N ASP A 4 15.25 -16.83 13.37
CA ASP A 4 14.92 -17.34 12.05
C ASP A 4 15.13 -16.29 10.93
N VAL A 5 16.28 -16.35 10.27
CA VAL A 5 16.62 -15.57 9.06
C VAL A 5 16.00 -16.22 7.81
N LYS A 6 14.66 -16.37 7.76
CA LYS A 6 13.97 -16.86 6.54
C LYS A 6 12.75 -16.06 6.07
N ASN A 7 12.57 -14.83 6.57
CA ASN A 7 11.55 -13.87 6.06
C ASN A 7 12.07 -12.42 5.96
N GLY A 8 13.39 -12.24 5.96
CA GLY A 8 14.06 -11.11 6.61
C GLY A 8 13.93 -9.69 6.03
N ASN A 9 13.50 -9.51 4.78
CA ASN A 9 13.64 -8.20 4.09
C ASN A 9 12.40 -7.78 3.27
N ARG A 10 11.18 -8.18 3.65
CA ARG A 10 9.94 -7.77 2.95
C ARG A 10 9.23 -6.64 3.69
N PHE A 11 8.90 -5.59 2.97
CA PHE A 11 8.24 -4.40 3.49
C PHE A 11 6.88 -4.20 2.83
N ASN A 12 5.86 -3.82 3.60
CA ASN A 12 4.58 -3.33 3.11
C ASN A 12 4.39 -1.87 3.57
N ALA A 13 3.31 -1.21 3.14
CA ALA A 13 3.09 0.20 3.49
C ALA A 13 3.07 0.44 5.02
N VAL A 14 2.54 -0.53 5.79
CA VAL A 14 2.40 -0.41 7.25
C VAL A 14 3.75 -0.51 7.96
N ASN A 15 4.56 -1.51 7.63
CA ASN A 15 5.85 -1.70 8.28
C ASN A 15 6.90 -0.72 7.75
N LEU A 16 6.81 -0.28 6.49
CA LEU A 16 7.72 0.72 5.94
C LEU A 16 7.54 2.06 6.65
N ALA A 17 6.30 2.42 7.00
CA ALA A 17 5.97 3.67 7.70
C ALA A 17 6.62 3.82 9.08
N THR A 18 7.15 2.75 9.69
CA THR A 18 7.89 2.84 10.96
C THR A 18 9.34 3.29 10.78
N PHE A 19 9.87 3.23 9.55
CA PHE A 19 11.23 3.65 9.18
C PHE A 19 11.20 5.07 8.59
N ASP A 20 10.58 5.99 9.32
CA ASP A 20 10.29 7.36 8.89
C ASP A 20 11.40 8.36 9.20
N GLY A 21 12.55 7.91 9.76
CA GLY A 21 13.64 8.79 10.15
C GLY A 21 13.38 9.70 11.36
N GLY A 22 12.19 9.61 11.97
CA GLY A 22 11.82 10.40 13.13
C GLY A 22 12.50 9.90 14.41
N ASN A 23 12.78 10.81 15.34
CA ASN A 23 13.34 10.47 16.67
C ASN A 23 14.65 9.65 16.64
N GLY A 24 15.46 9.77 15.58
CA GLY A 24 16.71 9.04 15.42
C GLY A 24 16.56 7.63 14.83
N ASN A 25 15.35 7.25 14.38
CA ASN A 25 15.14 6.02 13.64
C ASN A 25 15.80 6.07 12.26
N THR A 26 16.03 4.88 11.68
CA THR A 26 16.46 4.74 10.28
C THR A 26 15.38 5.24 9.31
N SER A 27 15.82 5.86 8.21
CA SER A 27 14.98 6.39 7.13
C SER A 27 15.03 5.45 5.93
N TYR A 28 13.93 4.78 5.62
CA TYR A 28 13.81 3.93 4.44
C TYR A 28 12.80 4.49 3.45
N VAL A 29 12.97 4.18 2.16
CA VAL A 29 12.02 4.56 1.10
C VAL A 29 11.87 3.42 0.11
N ALA A 30 10.65 3.21 -0.36
CA ALA A 30 10.39 2.27 -1.42
C ALA A 30 10.44 2.95 -2.79
N TYR A 31 11.01 2.22 -3.76
CA TYR A 31 11.04 2.61 -5.16
C TYR A 31 11.07 1.37 -6.05
N ARG A 32 10.09 1.25 -6.96
CA ARG A 32 9.90 0.13 -7.90
C ARG A 32 10.04 -1.25 -7.24
N GLY A 33 9.32 -1.48 -6.14
CA GLY A 33 9.30 -2.77 -5.46
C GLY A 33 10.55 -3.10 -4.63
N LYS A 34 11.46 -2.15 -4.43
CA LYS A 34 12.63 -2.30 -3.55
C LYS A 34 12.65 -1.24 -2.48
N VAL A 35 13.22 -1.56 -1.31
CA VAL A 35 13.40 -0.63 -0.21
C VAL A 35 14.87 -0.24 -0.10
N TYR A 36 15.11 1.06 -0.04
CA TYR A 36 16.44 1.68 0.00
C TYR A 36 16.67 2.38 1.34
N ASP A 37 17.86 2.23 1.90
CA ASP A 37 18.31 2.95 3.09
C ASP A 37 18.85 4.34 2.72
N VAL A 38 18.12 5.37 3.13
CA VAL A 38 18.50 6.78 2.93
C VAL A 38 18.96 7.46 4.22
N SER A 39 19.13 6.70 5.31
CA SER A 39 19.47 7.23 6.64
C SER A 39 20.80 8.01 6.65
N LYS A 40 21.75 7.61 5.80
CA LYS A 40 23.07 8.26 5.69
C LYS A 40 23.07 9.46 4.74
N ASN A 41 21.95 9.72 4.06
CA ASN A 41 21.85 10.78 3.08
C ASN A 41 21.46 12.11 3.74
N ARG A 42 22.30 13.14 3.58
CA ARG A 42 22.06 14.49 4.14
C ARG A 42 20.77 15.15 3.66
N PHE A 43 20.22 14.71 2.52
CA PHE A 43 18.98 15.23 1.98
C PHE A 43 17.73 14.57 2.58
N TRP A 44 17.92 13.61 3.49
CA TRP A 44 16.88 12.87 4.21
C TRP A 44 16.97 13.05 5.73
N GLN A 45 17.49 14.19 6.19
CA GLN A 45 17.60 14.48 7.62
C GLN A 45 16.24 14.41 8.32
N ASN A 46 16.19 13.67 9.44
CA ASN A 46 14.96 13.35 10.17
C ASN A 46 13.86 12.75 9.28
N GLY A 47 14.27 11.98 8.27
CA GLY A 47 13.41 11.35 7.26
C GLY A 47 12.59 12.32 6.42
N ARG A 48 13.01 13.58 6.30
CA ARG A 48 12.37 14.57 5.44
C ARG A 48 13.23 14.88 4.25
N HIS A 49 12.62 14.87 3.07
CA HIS A 49 13.25 15.28 1.83
C HIS A 49 12.54 16.50 1.23
N MET A 50 13.29 17.61 1.12
CA MET A 50 12.83 18.88 0.54
C MET A 50 11.51 19.42 1.12
N LEU A 51 11.24 19.12 2.40
CA LEU A 51 10.00 19.45 3.12
C LEU A 51 8.70 18.85 2.49
N ARG A 52 8.78 18.15 1.37
CA ARG A 52 7.65 17.61 0.59
C ARG A 52 7.49 16.11 0.71
N HIS A 53 8.60 15.38 0.81
CA HIS A 53 8.58 13.91 0.86
C HIS A 53 9.06 13.42 2.23
N ARG A 54 8.51 12.28 2.65
CA ARG A 54 8.83 11.64 3.92
C ARG A 54 9.34 10.22 3.69
N ALA A 55 10.29 9.82 4.51
CA ALA A 55 10.70 8.43 4.61
C ALA A 55 9.53 7.58 5.14
N GLY A 56 9.66 6.27 5.02
CA GLY A 56 8.63 5.30 5.35
C GLY A 56 7.50 5.19 4.32
N THR A 57 7.71 5.68 3.10
CA THR A 57 6.69 5.64 2.03
C THR A 57 7.26 5.15 0.70
N ASP A 58 6.38 4.70 -0.18
CA ASP A 58 6.73 4.45 -1.59
C ASP A 58 6.69 5.74 -2.39
N LEU A 59 7.82 6.05 -3.02
CA LEU A 59 8.03 7.26 -3.80
C LEU A 59 8.12 6.99 -5.31
N THR A 60 7.77 5.79 -5.75
CA THR A 60 7.78 5.39 -7.17
C THR A 60 7.03 6.38 -8.06
N SER A 61 5.81 6.76 -7.68
CA SER A 61 4.98 7.71 -8.44
C SER A 61 5.49 9.16 -8.37
N MET A 62 6.16 9.51 -7.28
CA MET A 62 6.64 10.87 -6.99
C MET A 62 7.95 11.19 -7.71
N MET A 63 8.70 10.19 -8.16
CA MET A 63 9.97 10.38 -8.89
C MET A 63 9.80 11.25 -10.15
N SER A 64 8.65 11.19 -10.82
CA SER A 64 8.35 12.00 -12.01
C SER A 64 8.36 13.51 -11.76
N GLN A 65 8.22 13.94 -10.50
CA GLN A 65 8.20 15.35 -10.09
C GLN A 65 9.55 15.83 -9.55
N ALA A 66 10.55 14.93 -9.47
CA ALA A 66 11.86 15.24 -8.93
C ALA A 66 12.71 16.03 -9.94
N PRO A 67 13.55 16.97 -9.48
CA PRO A 67 14.52 17.67 -10.34
C PRO A 67 15.75 16.82 -10.68
N HIS A 68 15.71 15.50 -10.43
CA HIS A 68 16.80 14.56 -10.63
C HIS A 68 16.27 13.21 -11.12
N ASN A 69 17.16 12.37 -11.65
CA ASN A 69 16.81 11.02 -12.13
C ASN A 69 16.77 9.98 -11.00
N GLU A 70 16.25 8.79 -11.33
CA GLU A 70 16.17 7.64 -10.44
C GLU A 70 17.53 7.10 -9.98
N ASP A 71 18.61 7.38 -10.71
CA ASP A 71 19.99 6.98 -10.39
C ASP A 71 20.40 7.37 -8.96
N VAL A 72 19.88 8.50 -8.46
CA VAL A 72 20.14 8.97 -7.10
C VAL A 72 19.60 7.98 -6.07
N ILE A 73 18.41 7.42 -6.28
CA ILE A 73 17.84 6.39 -5.41
C ILE A 73 18.53 5.04 -5.63
N LEU A 74 18.78 4.67 -6.89
CA LEU A 74 19.42 3.40 -7.22
C LEU A 74 20.85 3.27 -6.68
N SER A 75 21.51 4.40 -6.41
CA SER A 75 22.83 4.45 -5.75
C SER A 75 22.79 4.15 -4.25
N GLN A 76 21.61 4.15 -3.63
CA GLN A 76 21.46 3.91 -2.19
C GLN A 76 21.47 2.39 -1.88
N PRO A 77 21.88 1.98 -0.67
CA PRO A 77 21.86 0.58 -0.27
C PRO A 77 20.45 -0.02 -0.28
N VAL A 78 20.28 -1.17 -0.93
CA VAL A 78 19.02 -1.92 -0.90
C VAL A 78 18.96 -2.75 0.38
N VAL A 79 17.89 -2.57 1.15
CA VAL A 79 17.65 -3.31 2.42
C VAL A 79 16.54 -4.34 2.29
N GLY A 80 15.77 -4.31 1.20
CA GLY A 80 14.76 -5.33 0.95
C GLY A 80 13.83 -5.06 -0.22
N GLU A 81 12.72 -5.79 -0.23
CA GLU A 81 11.68 -5.74 -1.25
C GLU A 81 10.43 -5.07 -0.69
N PHE A 82 9.84 -4.17 -1.47
CA PHE A 82 8.55 -3.58 -1.18
C PHE A 82 7.46 -4.39 -1.87
N VAL A 83 6.52 -4.88 -1.08
CA VAL A 83 5.38 -5.66 -1.50
C VAL A 83 4.16 -4.77 -1.35
N GLU A 84 3.60 -4.35 -2.47
CA GLU A 84 2.27 -3.77 -2.47
C GLU A 84 1.30 -4.85 -2.00
N GLU A 85 0.56 -4.57 -0.93
CA GLU A 85 -0.56 -5.43 -0.60
C GLU A 85 -1.63 -5.22 -1.69
N PRO A 86 -2.15 -6.31 -2.29
CA PRO A 86 -3.16 -6.19 -3.31
C PRO A 86 -4.37 -5.45 -2.72
N GLU A 87 -4.94 -4.50 -3.49
CA GLU A 87 -6.08 -3.67 -3.07
C GLU A 87 -7.27 -4.47 -2.49
N GLU A 88 -7.35 -5.76 -2.77
CA GLU A 88 -8.33 -6.67 -2.20
C GLU A 88 -8.25 -6.78 -0.66
N SER A 89 -7.07 -6.60 -0.04
CA SER A 89 -6.92 -6.51 1.42
C SER A 89 -7.38 -5.16 1.98
N ALA A 90 -7.34 -4.10 1.16
CA ALA A 90 -7.71 -2.75 1.54
C ALA A 90 -9.22 -2.48 1.49
N ARG A 91 -10.01 -3.31 0.78
CA ARG A 91 -11.47 -3.19 0.80
C ARG A 91 -12.00 -3.60 2.18
N PRO A 92 -12.51 -2.64 2.97
CA PRO A 92 -12.93 -2.97 4.31
C PRO A 92 -14.15 -3.91 4.26
N PHE A 93 -14.23 -4.80 5.25
CA PHE A 93 -15.23 -5.88 5.30
C PHE A 93 -16.67 -5.42 5.00
N HIS A 94 -17.03 -4.21 5.44
CA HIS A 94 -18.35 -3.63 5.22
C HIS A 94 -18.71 -3.39 3.74
N VAL A 95 -17.73 -3.15 2.86
CA VAL A 95 -17.98 -2.99 1.42
C VAL A 95 -18.42 -4.33 0.82
N LYS A 96 -17.77 -5.45 1.19
CA LYS A 96 -18.17 -6.79 0.75
C LYS A 96 -19.59 -7.11 1.24
N VAL A 97 -19.90 -6.81 2.50
CA VAL A 97 -21.24 -6.99 3.08
C VAL A 97 -22.30 -6.16 2.36
N PHE A 98 -21.99 -4.90 2.02
CA PHE A 98 -22.90 -4.03 1.27
C PHE A 98 -23.29 -4.64 -0.08
N PHE A 99 -22.33 -5.14 -0.86
CA PHE A 99 -22.64 -5.77 -2.15
C PHE A 99 -23.47 -7.04 -1.99
N VAL A 100 -23.17 -7.89 -1.00
CA VAL A 100 -23.98 -9.08 -0.71
C VAL A 100 -25.43 -8.71 -0.39
N MET A 101 -25.64 -7.70 0.47
CA MET A 101 -26.98 -7.20 0.79
C MET A 101 -27.70 -6.62 -0.44
N ALA A 102 -26.99 -5.87 -1.29
CA ALA A 102 -27.54 -5.30 -2.50
C ALA A 102 -28.02 -6.39 -3.48
N TYR A 103 -27.23 -7.45 -3.69
CA TYR A 103 -27.63 -8.56 -4.57
C TYR A 103 -28.78 -9.40 -4.00
N ILE A 104 -28.82 -9.60 -2.69
CA ILE A 104 -29.94 -10.28 -2.03
C ILE A 104 -31.24 -9.47 -2.22
N ASN A 105 -31.18 -8.16 -1.97
CA ASN A 105 -32.33 -7.27 -2.19
C ASN A 105 -32.76 -7.24 -3.66
N LEU A 106 -31.81 -7.14 -4.60
CA LEU A 106 -32.10 -7.19 -6.04
C LEU A 106 -32.76 -8.51 -6.45
N SER A 107 -32.29 -9.63 -5.91
CA SER A 107 -32.87 -10.95 -6.15
C SER A 107 -34.29 -11.04 -5.63
N PHE A 108 -34.58 -10.51 -4.42
CA PHE A 108 -35.94 -10.47 -3.89
C PHE A 108 -36.87 -9.62 -4.74
N VAL A 109 -36.43 -8.43 -5.17
CA VAL A 109 -37.22 -7.57 -6.07
C VAL A 109 -37.50 -8.31 -7.38
N GLY A 110 -36.49 -8.92 -8.00
CA GLY A 110 -36.65 -9.69 -9.23
C GLY A 110 -37.61 -10.87 -9.07
N LEU A 111 -37.53 -11.59 -7.95
CA LEU A 111 -38.37 -12.76 -7.66
C LEU A 111 -39.82 -12.35 -7.39
N ILE A 112 -40.06 -11.25 -6.66
CA ILE A 112 -41.39 -10.69 -6.46
C ILE A 112 -42.01 -10.26 -7.79
N LEU A 113 -41.25 -9.55 -8.64
CA LEU A 113 -41.71 -9.14 -9.96
C LEU A 113 -42.03 -10.34 -10.86
N LEU A 114 -41.22 -11.39 -10.80
CA LEU A 114 -41.46 -12.64 -11.53
C LEU A 114 -42.76 -13.32 -11.06
N ILE A 115 -42.98 -13.41 -9.74
CA ILE A 115 -44.22 -13.96 -9.19
C ILE A 115 -45.43 -13.14 -9.63
N LEU A 116 -45.37 -11.81 -9.53
CA LEU A 116 -46.46 -10.93 -9.98
C LEU A 116 -46.74 -11.05 -11.48
N ALA A 117 -45.70 -11.21 -12.30
CA ALA A 117 -45.83 -11.41 -13.73
C ALA A 117 -46.50 -12.75 -14.07
N LEU A 118 -46.13 -13.82 -13.36
CA LEU A 118 -46.74 -15.15 -13.54
C LEU A 118 -48.18 -15.21 -13.00
N TRP A 119 -48.48 -14.48 -11.92
CA TRP A 119 -49.82 -14.42 -11.32
C TRP A 119 -50.80 -13.57 -12.14
N ARG A 120 -50.31 -12.56 -12.87
CA ARG A 120 -51.13 -11.71 -13.74
C ARG A 120 -51.69 -12.44 -14.98
N TRP A 121 -51.13 -13.59 -15.34
CA TRP A 121 -51.46 -14.34 -16.56
C TRP A 121 -52.21 -15.65 -16.31
N TRP A 122 -52.80 -15.80 -15.12
CA TRP A 122 -53.69 -16.89 -14.77
C TRP A 122 -55.07 -16.37 -14.37
#